data_AF-W7W9L4-F1
#
_entry.id   AF-W7W9L4-F1
#
_cell.length_a   1.000
_cell.length_b   1.000
_cell.length_c   1.000
_cell.angle_alpha   90.00
_cell.angle_beta   90.00
_cell.angle_gamma   90.00
#
_symmetry.space_group_name_H-M   'P 1'
#
loop_
_entity.id
_entity.type
_entity.pdbx_description
1 polymer ?
#
loop_
_entity_poly.entity_id
_entity_poly.type
_entity_poly.pdbx_seq_one_letter_code
_entity_poly.pdbx_strand_id
1 'polypeptide(L)' 'MELKLLQRVPAAYLEDAHHWLILHGRYVCQARKPRCWDCAVADVCDFRPKPPRP' A
#
# COMPACT_ATOMS: atom_id res chain seq x y z
N MET A 1 -15.92 -3.87 -11.31
CA MET A 1 -14.94 -4.47 -10.39
C MET A 1 -14.14 -3.35 -9.70
N GLU A 2 -14.79 -2.44 -8.96
CA GLU A 2 -14.09 -1.29 -8.30
C GLU A 2 -14.69 -0.93 -6.91
N LEU A 3 -15.73 -1.65 -6.45
CA LEU A 3 -16.49 -1.29 -5.24
C LEU A 3 -15.89 -1.81 -3.93
N LYS A 4 -14.90 -2.72 -3.98
CA LYS A 4 -14.36 -3.37 -2.76
C LYS A 4 -13.49 -2.44 -1.92
N LEU A 5 -12.86 -1.44 -2.53
CA LEU A 5 -12.06 -0.44 -1.81
C LEU A 5 -12.97 0.56 -1.08
N LEU A 6 -14.01 1.04 -1.75
CA LEU A 6 -14.98 1.99 -1.19
C LEU A 6 -15.75 1.42 0.01
N GLN A 7 -15.99 0.11 0.04
CA GLN A 7 -16.68 -0.56 1.16
C GLN A 7 -15.79 -0.76 2.40
N ARG A 8 -14.46 -0.72 2.25
CA ARG A 8 -13.50 -0.99 3.34
C ARG A 8 -12.84 0.27 3.89
N VAL A 9 -12.80 1.34 3.10
CA VAL A 9 -12.25 2.63 3.51
C VAL A 9 -13.38 3.46 4.13
N PRO A 10 -13.25 3.92 5.39
CA PRO A 10 -14.23 4.80 6.00
C PRO A 10 -14.41 6.07 5.15
N ALA A 11 -15.64 6.60 5.07
CA ALA A 11 -15.98 7.71 4.17
C ALA A 11 -15.08 8.95 4.34
N ALA A 12 -14.63 9.22 5.58
CA ALA A 12 -13.74 10.32 5.91
C ALA A 12 -12.36 10.25 5.22
N TYR A 13 -11.92 9.06 4.80
CA TYR A 13 -10.60 8.85 4.21
C TYR A 13 -10.67 8.54 2.71
N LEU A 14 -11.84 8.59 2.06
CA LEU A 14 -11.98 8.18 0.66
C LEU A 14 -11.16 9.05 -0.31
N GLU A 15 -11.14 10.37 -0.08
CA GLU A 15 -10.38 11.31 -0.91
C GLU A 15 -8.86 11.15 -0.69
N ASP A 16 -8.43 11.06 0.56
CA ASP A 16 -7.02 10.93 0.92
C ASP A 16 -6.44 9.55 0.63
N ALA A 17 -7.21 8.47 0.82
CA ALA A 17 -6.74 7.10 0.63
C ALA A 17 -6.28 6.85 -0.81
N HIS A 18 -6.93 7.48 -1.79
CA HIS A 18 -6.50 7.42 -3.18
C HIS A 18 -5.08 7.98 -3.34
N HIS A 19 -4.83 9.19 -2.84
CA HIS A 19 -3.52 9.82 -2.89
C HIS A 19 -2.47 9.00 -2.12
N TRP A 20 -2.82 8.48 -0.94
CA TRP A 20 -1.93 7.65 -0.15
C TRP A 20 -1.52 6.38 -0.90
N LEU A 21 -2.45 5.68 -1.55
CA LEU A 21 -2.15 4.48 -2.33
C LEU A 21 -1.26 4.78 -3.54
N ILE A 22 -1.49 5.90 -4.24
CA ILE A 22 -0.64 6.33 -5.37
C ILE A 22 0.78 6.64 -4.90
N LEU A 23 0.92 7.45 -3.85
CA LEU A 23 2.23 7.84 -3.31
C LEU A 23 2.96 6.61 -2.76
N HIS A 24 2.24 5.74 -2.05
CA HIS A 24 2.78 4.49 -1.52
C HIS A 24 3.31 3.59 -2.63
N GLY A 25 2.54 3.38 -3.71
CA GLY A 25 2.99 2.58 -4.86
C GLY A 25 4.18 3.20 -5.59
N ARG A 26 4.24 4.53 -5.70
CA ARG A 26 5.33 5.24 -6.39
C ARG A 26 6.64 5.19 -5.62
N TYR A 27 6.61 5.33 -4.30
CA TYR A 27 7.84 5.50 -3.50
C TYR A 27 8.23 4.26 -2.68
N VAL A 28 7.26 3.50 -2.18
CA VAL A 28 7.48 2.36 -1.27
C VAL A 28 7.21 1.03 -1.96
N CYS A 29 5.97 0.76 -2.38
CA CYS A 29 5.56 -0.51 -2.99
C CYS A 29 5.78 -0.52 -4.52
N GLN A 30 7.03 -0.30 -4.93
CA GLN A 30 7.43 -0.23 -6.34
C GLN A 30 7.34 -1.61 -7.01
N ALA A 31 6.83 -1.65 -8.25
CA ALA A 31 6.52 -2.90 -8.96
C ALA A 31 7.70 -3.89 -9.12
N ARG A 32 8.95 -3.41 -9.25
CA ARG A 32 10.11 -4.30 -9.45
C ARG A 32 10.84 -4.64 -8.16
N LYS A 33 10.98 -3.68 -7.25
CA LYS A 33 11.73 -3.81 -5.99
C LYS A 33 11.00 -3.03 -4.89
N PRO A 34 9.97 -3.62 -4.25
CA PRO A 34 9.25 -2.94 -3.19
C PRO A 34 10.17 -2.75 -1.98
N ARG A 35 10.10 -1.59 -1.34
CA ARG A 35 10.85 -1.26 -0.12
C ARG A 35 10.08 -1.75 1.10
N CYS A 36 9.91 -3.07 1.23
CA CYS A 36 9.09 -3.64 2.32
C CYS A 36 9.62 -3.31 3.73
N TRP A 37 10.92 -3.07 3.89
CA TRP A 37 11.52 -2.65 5.16
C TRP A 37 11.15 -1.22 5.57
N ASP A 38 10.70 -0.39 4.62
CA ASP A 38 10.29 1.01 4.83
C ASP A 38 8.74 1.15 4.82
N CYS A 39 8.04 0.03 4.64
CA CYS A 39 6.59 0.02 4.49
C CYS A 39 5.89 -0.01 5.85
N ALA A 40 5.09 1.03 6.15
CA ALA A 40 4.33 1.13 7.39
C ALA A 40 3.29 0.01 7.61
N VAL A 41 2.84 -0.65 6.52
CA VAL A 41 1.88 -1.77 6.57
C VAL A 41 2.55 -3.11 6.32
N ALA A 42 3.89 -3.20 6.38
CA ALA A 42 4.62 -4.41 6.09
C ALA A 42 4.15 -5.58 6.96
N ASP A 43 3.91 -5.36 8.26
CA ASP A 43 3.55 -6.42 9.20
C ASP A 43 2.22 -7.11 8.86
N VAL A 44 1.25 -6.34 8.36
CA VAL A 44 -0.07 -6.83 7.95
C VAL A 44 -0.17 -7.12 6.44
N CYS A 45 0.92 -6.94 5.69
CA CYS A 45 0.94 -7.18 4.26
C CYS A 45 1.12 -8.67 3.94
N ASP A 46 0.22 -9.21 3.12
CA ASP A 46 0.23 -10.60 2.65
C ASP A 46 1.27 -10.87 1.55
N PHE A 47 1.98 -9.85 1.06
CA PHE A 47 3.03 -10.02 0.07
C PHE A 47 4.20 -10.86 0.62
N ARG A 48 4.62 -11.87 -0.16
CA ARG A 48 5.77 -12.74 0.10
C ARG A 48 6.48 -13.02 -1.24
N PRO A 49 7.82 -13.00 -1.33
CA PRO A 49 8.81 -12.72 -0.28
C PRO A 49 8.98 -11.21 0.00
N LYS A 50 9.13 -10.84 1.29
CA LYS A 50 9.46 -9.47 1.67
C LYS A 50 10.98 -9.25 1.51
N PRO A 51 11.44 -8.37 0.61
CA PRO A 51 12.86 -8.11 0.45
C PRO A 51 13.46 -7.54 1.75
N PRO A 52 14.66 -7.99 2.14
CA PRO A 52 15.36 -7.46 3.31
C PRO A 52 15.82 -6.02 3.06
N ARG A 53 16.09 -5.30 4.14
CA ARG A 53 16.75 -3.98 4.07
C ARG A 53 18.09 -4.14 3.33
N PRO A 54 18.37 -3.32 2.30
CA PRO A 54 19.65 -3.33 1.60
C PRO A 54 20.80 -2.92 2.52
#